data_AF-A0A4J1QTG3-F1
#
_entry.id   AF-A0A4J1QTG3-F1
#
_cell.length_a   1.000
_cell.length_b   1.000
_cell.length_c   1.000
_cell.angle_alpha   90.00
_cell.angle_beta   90.00
_cell.angle_gamma   90.00
#
_symmetry.space_group_name_H-M   'P 1'
#
loop_
_entity.id
_entity.type
_entity.pdbx_description
1 polymer ?
#
loop_
_entity_poly.entity_id
_entity_poly.type
_entity_poly.pdbx_seq_one_letter_code
_entity_poly.pdbx_strand_id
1 'polypeptide(L)'
;MNYTPKVRQNKSNFWGVFIMKLTYDDKVQIYELRKQGYSLEKLSNRFGINNSNLRYMIKLIDRYGIEFVKKGKNRYYSPDLKQEMIHKV
;
A
#
# COMPACT_ATOMS: atom_id res chain seq x y z
N MET A 1 -29.12 -20.33 -13.14
CA MET A 1 -27.69 -20.13 -12.85
C MET A 1 -27.51 -18.64 -12.56
N ASN A 2 -27.56 -18.25 -11.28
CA ASN A 2 -27.73 -16.86 -10.89
C ASN A 2 -26.36 -16.23 -10.62
N TYR A 3 -25.88 -15.41 -11.56
CA TYR A 3 -24.72 -14.56 -11.34
C TYR A 3 -25.15 -13.30 -10.59
N THR A 4 -24.92 -13.25 -9.28
CA THR A 4 -25.06 -12.01 -8.51
C THR A 4 -24.09 -10.95 -9.06
N PRO A 5 -24.56 -9.73 -9.40
CA PRO A 5 -23.70 -8.69 -9.92
C PRO A 5 -22.68 -8.32 -8.84
N LYS A 6 -21.40 -8.44 -9.18
CA LYS A 6 -20.28 -8.11 -8.31
C LYS A 6 -20.36 -6.60 -8.03
N VAL A 7 -20.91 -6.23 -6.87
CA VAL A 7 -20.97 -4.84 -6.40
C VAL A 7 -19.55 -4.31 -6.44
N ARG A 8 -19.27 -3.43 -7.42
CA ARG A 8 -17.99 -2.75 -7.55
C ARG A 8 -17.93 -1.77 -6.38
N GLN A 9 -17.40 -2.23 -5.24
CA GLN A 9 -17.04 -1.32 -4.18
C GLN A 9 -16.13 -0.26 -4.80
N ASN A 10 -16.48 1.03 -4.64
CA ASN A 10 -15.61 2.14 -5.01
C ASN A 10 -14.33 1.99 -4.19
N LYS A 11 -13.34 1.29 -4.75
CA LYS A 11 -12.04 1.09 -4.11
C LYS A 11 -11.47 2.48 -3.88
N SER A 12 -11.27 2.83 -2.60
CA SER A 12 -10.56 4.05 -2.26
C SER A 12 -9.21 4.02 -2.97
N ASN A 13 -8.89 5.08 -3.71
CA ASN A 13 -7.58 5.24 -4.37
C ASN A 13 -6.43 5.39 -3.35
N PHE A 14 -6.72 5.28 -2.06
CA PHE A 14 -5.83 5.48 -0.93
C PHE A 14 -4.57 4.61 -1.01
N TRP A 15 -4.74 3.31 -1.23
CA TRP A 15 -3.63 2.38 -1.43
C TRP A 15 -2.89 2.62 -2.74
N GLY A 16 -3.63 3.00 -3.80
CA GLY A 16 -3.07 3.31 -5.11
C GLY A 16 -2.12 4.50 -5.07
N VAL A 17 -2.50 5.59 -4.38
CA VAL A 17 -1.67 6.79 -4.25
C VAL A 17 -0.35 6.47 -3.56
N PHE A 18 -0.37 5.70 -2.48
CA PHE A 18 0.84 5.33 -1.77
C PHE A 18 1.78 4.42 -2.57
N ILE A 19 1.23 3.41 -3.25
CA ILE A 19 2.03 2.42 -3.98
C ILE A 19 2.51 2.97 -5.33
N MET A 20 1.73 3.82 -5.99
CA MET A 20 2.03 4.31 -7.34
C MET A 20 2.71 5.68 -7.35
N LYS A 21 2.39 6.59 -6.42
CA LYS A 21 2.90 7.97 -6.44
C LYS A 21 4.25 8.13 -5.73
N LEU A 22 4.54 7.26 -4.75
CA LEU A 22 5.80 7.28 -4.00
C LEU A 22 6.72 6.16 -4.44
N THR A 23 7.99 6.49 -4.70
CA THR A 23 9.06 5.50 -4.87
C THR A 23 9.44 4.89 -3.51
N TYR A 24 10.26 3.84 -3.50
CA TYR A 24 10.74 3.27 -2.23
C TYR A 24 11.57 4.30 -1.44
N ASP A 25 12.48 5.00 -2.11
CA ASP A 25 13.36 5.98 -1.49
C ASP A 25 12.59 7.14 -0.89
N ASP A 26 11.53 7.61 -1.57
CA ASP A 26 10.66 8.66 -1.01
C ASP A 26 10.01 8.20 0.31
N LYS A 27 9.58 6.93 0.40
CA LYS A 27 8.92 6.36 1.58
C LYS A 27 9.89 6.28 2.76
N VAL A 28 11.13 5.86 2.48
CA VAL A 28 12.21 5.83 3.46
C VAL A 28 12.52 7.24 3.94
N GLN A 29 12.70 8.19 3.02
CA GLN A 29 13.01 9.57 3.35
C GLN A 29 11.90 10.24 4.18
N ILE A 30 10.63 10.02 3.85
CA ILE A 30 9.52 10.55 4.64
C ILE A 30 9.55 9.97 6.07
N TYR A 31 9.84 8.68 6.22
CA TYR A 31 9.89 8.03 7.53
C TYR A 31 11.05 8.55 8.39
N GLU A 32 12.22 8.74 7.80
CA GLU A 32 13.37 9.34 8.47
C GLU A 32 13.11 10.79 8.91
N LEU A 33 12.58 11.62 8.01
CA LEU A 33 12.18 13.00 8.32
C LEU A 33 11.11 13.04 9.42
N ARG A 34 10.19 12.07 9.43
CA ARG A 34 9.19 11.98 10.49
C ARG A 34 9.84 11.67 11.84
N LYS A 35 10.85 10.79 11.89
CA LYS A 35 11.64 10.50 13.10
C LYS A 35 12.46 11.70 13.58
N GLN A 36 12.93 12.54 12.65
CA GLN A 36 13.59 13.81 12.96
C GLN A 36 12.64 14.91 13.50
N GLY A 37 11.33 14.65 13.56
CA GLY A 37 10.36 15.57 14.14
C GLY A 37 9.70 16.52 13.14
N TYR A 38 9.85 16.31 11.83
CA TYR A 38 9.15 17.13 10.84
C TYR A 38 7.63 16.96 10.93
N SER A 39 6.90 18.06 10.77
CA SER A 39 5.42 18.05 10.77
C SER A 39 4.87 17.36 9.52
N LEU A 40 3.68 16.75 9.66
CA LEU A 40 3.01 16.09 8.55
C LEU A 40 2.68 17.07 7.43
N GLU A 41 2.32 18.32 7.73
CA GLU A 41 2.03 19.34 6.73
C GLU A 41 3.26 19.68 5.87
N LYS A 42 4.43 19.82 6.49
CA LYS A 42 5.68 20.08 5.76
C LYS A 42 6.04 18.92 4.84
N LEU A 43 5.81 17.68 5.29
CA LEU A 43 5.99 16.48 4.47
C LEU A 43 4.95 16.42 3.34
N SER A 44 3.68 16.69 3.64
CA SER A 44 2.58 16.72 2.68
C SER A 44 2.84 17.70 1.54
N ASN A 45 3.27 18.92 1.88
CA ASN A 45 3.56 19.95 0.90
C ASN A 45 4.81 19.62 0.07
N ARG A 46 5.85 19.04 0.68
CA ARG A 46 7.08 18.66 -0.01
C ARG A 46 6.87 17.51 -1.01
N PHE A 47 6.13 16.48 -0.62
CA PHE A 47 5.91 15.28 -1.43
C PHE A 47 4.59 15.32 -2.23
N GLY A 48 3.77 16.35 -2.04
CA GLY A 48 2.47 16.51 -2.71
C GLY A 48 1.47 15.41 -2.34
N ILE A 49 1.41 15.00 -1.07
CA ILE A 49 0.59 13.88 -0.59
C ILE A 49 -0.20 14.27 0.65
N ASN A 50 -1.49 13.96 0.64
CA ASN A 50 -2.38 14.21 1.75
C ASN A 50 -1.87 13.66 3.09
N ASN A 51 -2.03 14.46 4.15
CA ASN A 51 -1.69 14.11 5.53
C ASN A 51 -2.24 12.75 5.99
N SER A 52 -3.44 12.38 5.56
CA SER A 52 -4.07 11.09 5.89
C SER A 52 -3.28 9.90 5.34
N ASN A 53 -2.79 10.00 4.10
CA ASN A 53 -1.99 8.95 3.46
C ASN A 53 -0.62 8.81 4.17
N LEU A 54 0.01 9.94 4.51
CA LEU A 54 1.27 9.96 5.25
C LEU A 54 1.13 9.33 6.63
N ARG A 55 0.10 9.72 7.39
CA ARG A 55 -0.20 9.16 8.71
C ARG A 55 -0.41 7.65 8.65
N TYR A 56 -1.04 7.16 7.58
CA TYR A 56 -1.25 5.73 7.40
C TYR A 56 0.02 4.98 7.03
N MET A 57 0.82 5.50 6.09
CA MET A 57 2.13 4.94 5.76
C MET A 57 3.00 4.80 7.02
N ILE A 58 3.10 5.86 7.82
CA ILE A 58 3.90 5.84 9.06
C ILE A 58 3.41 4.74 9.99
N LYS A 59 2.09 4.62 10.21
CA LYS A 59 1.51 3.54 11.04
C LYS A 59 1.84 2.13 10.52
N LEU A 60 1.88 1.94 9.20
CA LEU A 60 2.23 0.65 8.62
C LEU A 60 3.71 0.32 8.83
N ILE A 61 4.59 1.30 8.65
CA ILE A 61 6.02 1.14 8.91
C ILE A 61 6.27 0.87 10.39
N ASP A 62 5.60 1.59 11.30
CA ASP A 62 5.75 1.38 12.74
C ASP A 62 5.29 -0.02 13.18
N ARG A 63 4.32 -0.63 12.47
CA ARG A 63 3.81 -1.96 12.80
C ARG A 63 4.62 -3.10 12.19
N TYR A 64 5.03 -2.96 10.94
CA TYR A 64 5.61 -4.06 10.16
C TYR A 64 7.07 -3.84 9.76
N GLY A 65 7.64 -2.68 10.09
CA GLY A 65 8.97 -2.26 9.68
C GLY A 65 9.00 -1.65 8.28
N ILE A 66 10.17 -1.13 7.91
CA ILE A 66 10.40 -0.45 6.62
C ILE A 66 10.34 -1.41 5.43
N GLU A 67 10.57 -2.71 5.64
CA GLU A 67 10.46 -3.70 4.57
C GLU A 67 9.04 -3.81 3.99
N PHE A 68 8.01 -3.42 4.76
CA PHE A 68 6.63 -3.41 4.28
C PHE A 68 6.40 -2.44 3.11
N VAL A 69 7.13 -1.32 3.08
CA VAL A 69 6.98 -0.31 2.02
C VAL A 69 7.75 -0.67 0.75
N LYS A 70 8.59 -1.71 0.82
CA LYS A 70 9.26 -2.28 -0.34
C LYS A 70 8.23 -2.97 -1.23
N LYS A 71 8.23 -2.58 -2.51
CA LYS A 71 7.32 -3.18 -3.49
C LYS A 71 7.72 -4.63 -3.72
N GLY A 72 6.88 -5.56 -3.28
CA GLY A 72 7.04 -6.98 -3.59
C GLY A 72 6.82 -7.27 -5.08
N LYS A 73 7.35 -8.41 -5.55
CA LYS A 73 6.94 -8.96 -6.85
C LYS A 73 5.49 -9.43 -6.73
N ASN A 74 4.66 -9.16 -7.73
CA ASN A 74 3.32 -9.73 -7.81
C ASN A 74 3.46 -11.25 -7.90
N ARG A 75 3.27 -11.94 -6.76
CA ARG A 75 3.22 -13.40 -6.73
C ARG A 75 1.86 -13.79 -7.27
N TYR A 76 1.85 -14.16 -8.55
CA TYR A 76 0.71 -14.85 -9.13
C TYR A 76 0.64 -16.25 -8.51
N TYR A 77 -0.56 -16.76 -8.26
CA TYR A 77 -0.70 -18.15 -7.82
C TYR A 77 -0.08 -19.07 -8.87
N SER A 78 0.71 -20.06 -8.42
CA SER A 78 1.22 -21.10 -9.31
C SER A 78 0.04 -21.78 -10.02
N PRO A 79 0.15 -22.14 -11.31
CA PRO A 79 -0.87 -22.93 -11.99
C PRO A 79 -1.28 -24.17 -11.18
N ASP A 80 -0.32 -24.86 -10.57
CA ASP A 80 -0.56 -26.08 -9.78
C ASP A 80 -1.41 -25.79 -8.54
N LEU A 81 -1.10 -24.72 -7.81
CA LEU A 81 -1.88 -24.30 -6.64
C LEU A 81 -3.31 -23.93 -7.03
N LYS A 82 -3.51 -23.31 -8.21
CA LYS A 82 -4.85 -23.03 -8.71
C LYS A 82 -5.60 -24.30 -9.05
N GLN A 83 -4.95 -25.28 -9.68
CA GLN A 83 -5.56 -26.56 -10.02
C GLN A 83 -5.93 -27.34 -8.75
N GLU A 84 -5.05 -27.38 -7.74
CA GLU A 84 -5.36 -28.00 -6.44
C GLU A 84 -6.57 -27.36 -5.76
N MET A 85 -6.69 -26.03 -5.79
CA MET A 85 -7.86 -25.33 -5.22
C MET A 85 -9.15 -25.65 -5.97
N ILE A 86 -9.09 -25.81 -7.29
CA ILE A 86 -10.26 -26.16 -8.12
C ILE A 86 -10.68 -27.61 -7.87
N HIS A 87 -9.71 -28.52 -7.73
CA HIS A 87 -9.97 -29.96 -7.56
C HIS A 87 -10.34 -30.34 -6.11
N LYS A 88 -10.17 -29.42 -5.15
CA LYS A 88 -10.59 -29.59 -3.74
C LYS A 88 -12.07 -29.27 -3.48
N VAL A 89 -12.85 -28.90 -4.51
CA VAL A 89 -14.30 -28.67 -4.45
C VAL A 89 -15.05 -29.97 -4.67
#